data_AF-A0A7V0UET9-F1
#
_entry.id   AF-A0A7V0UET9-F1
#
_cell.length_a   1.000
_cell.length_b   1.000
_cell.length_c   1.000
_cell.angle_alpha   90.00
_cell.angle_beta   90.00
_cell.angle_gamma   90.00
#
_symmetry.space_group_name_H-M   'P 1'
#
loop_
_entity.id
_entity.type
_entity.pdbx_description
1 polymer ?
#
loop_
_entity_poly.entity_id
_entity_poly.type
_entity_poly.pdbx_seq_one_letter_code
_entity_poly.pdbx_strand_id
1 'polypeptide(L)'
;MSMQDDLKNQGYSKEDEYFYRKDRELLAKLKEKAAAQREKLEADNKKQEYWMRCPKCGSGLNEENYGGLVMVDRCSNASCGGVFFDGGELEILMKAKPSLIQRIFGR
;
A
#
# COMPACT_ATOMS: atom_id res chain seq x y z
N MET A 1 28.21 -30.51 12.23
CA MET A 1 27.84 -31.76 11.55
C MET A 1 26.53 -31.49 10.84
N SER A 2 26.45 -31.77 9.53
CA SER A 2 25.18 -31.60 8.81
C SER A 2 24.23 -32.68 9.30
N MET A 3 22.92 -32.41 9.40
CA MET A 3 21.93 -33.48 9.64
C MET A 3 22.08 -34.62 8.62
N GLN A 4 22.58 -34.34 7.41
CA GLN A 4 22.88 -35.34 6.39
C GLN A 4 24.00 -36.32 6.79
N ASP A 5 24.93 -35.88 7.63
CA ASP A 5 26.02 -36.71 8.16
C ASP A 5 25.51 -37.63 9.28
N ASP A 6 24.58 -37.13 10.11
CA ASP A 6 23.93 -37.91 11.17
C ASP A 6 22.97 -38.97 10.59
N LEU A 7 22.28 -38.63 9.49
CA LEU A 7 21.39 -39.52 8.73
C LEU A 7 22.10 -40.73 8.09
N LYS A 8 23.41 -40.62 7.80
CA LYS A 8 24.19 -41.73 7.21
C LYS A 8 24.68 -42.75 8.25
N ASN A 9 24.79 -42.35 9.52
CA ASN A 9 25.35 -43.19 10.59
C ASN A 9 24.31 -44.09 11.27
N GLN A 10 23.02 -43.77 11.14
CA GLN A 10 21.91 -44.67 11.45
C GLN A 10 21.37 -45.19 10.12
N GLY A 11 21.21 -46.50 9.94
CA GLY A 11 20.75 -47.07 8.67
C GLY A 11 19.39 -46.50 8.25
N TYR A 12 19.41 -45.45 7.42
CA TYR A 12 18.23 -44.74 6.94
C TYR A 12 17.57 -45.51 5.80
N SER A 13 16.23 -45.58 5.81
CA SER A 13 15.47 -46.17 4.72
C SER A 13 15.36 -45.18 3.55
N LYS A 14 15.06 -45.69 2.34
CA LYS A 14 14.80 -44.82 1.16
C LYS A 14 13.63 -43.86 1.37
N GLU A 15 12.71 -44.19 2.28
CA GLU A 15 11.55 -43.38 2.62
C GLU A 15 11.99 -42.13 3.40
N ASP A 16 12.92 -42.30 4.33
CA ASP A 16 13.40 -41.19 5.17
C ASP A 16 14.16 -40.13 4.35
N GLU A 17 14.98 -40.55 3.37
CA GLU A 17 15.61 -39.62 2.41
C GLU A 17 14.58 -38.89 1.53
N TYR A 18 13.47 -39.55 1.20
CA TYR A 18 12.36 -38.95 0.46
C TYR A 18 11.65 -37.88 1.29
N PHE A 19 11.29 -38.20 2.55
CA PHE A 19 10.65 -37.26 3.47
C PHE A 19 11.53 -36.04 3.74
N TYR A 20 12.83 -36.23 3.98
CA TYR A 20 13.76 -35.13 4.20
C TYR A 20 13.81 -34.15 3.00
N ARG A 21 13.84 -34.68 1.76
CA ARG A 21 13.79 -33.82 0.56
C ARG A 21 12.47 -33.06 0.47
N LYS A 22 11.35 -33.73 0.74
CA LYS A 22 10.01 -33.11 0.70
C LYS A 22 9.84 -32.03 1.77
N ASP A 23 10.33 -32.26 2.97
CA ASP A 23 10.32 -31.28 4.05
C ASP A 23 11.17 -30.07 3.71
N ARG A 24 12.34 -30.27 3.11
CA ARG A 24 13.18 -29.15 2.63
C ARG A 24 12.47 -28.33 1.56
N GLU A 25 11.83 -28.98 0.59
CA GLU A 25 11.03 -28.31 -0.44
C GLU A 25 9.86 -27.52 0.18
N LEU A 26 9.16 -28.12 1.14
CA LEU A 26 8.04 -27.49 1.84
C LEU A 26 8.50 -26.28 2.66
N LEU A 27 9.56 -26.44 3.46
CA LEU A 27 10.14 -25.36 4.27
C LEU A 27 10.63 -24.21 3.39
N ALA A 28 11.22 -24.49 2.22
CA ALA A 28 11.63 -23.46 1.27
C ALA A 28 10.42 -22.65 0.77
N LYS A 29 9.35 -23.35 0.33
CA LYS A 29 8.11 -22.70 -0.12
C LYS A 29 7.43 -21.89 0.98
N LEU A 30 7.43 -22.40 2.22
CA LEU A 30 6.85 -21.68 3.36
C LEU A 30 7.63 -20.41 3.67
N LYS A 31 8.97 -20.46 3.64
CA LYS A 31 9.81 -19.27 3.83
C LYS A 31 9.59 -18.23 2.75
N GLU A 32 9.50 -18.63 1.49
CA GLU A 32 9.20 -17.73 0.37
C GLU A 32 7.84 -17.03 0.55
N LYS A 33 6.79 -17.81 0.87
CA LYS A 33 5.46 -17.26 1.14
C LYS A 33 5.46 -16.32 2.34
N ALA A 34 6.15 -16.67 3.42
CA ALA A 34 6.26 -15.84 4.61
C ALA A 34 6.99 -14.53 4.31
N ALA A 35 8.06 -14.56 3.50
CA ALA A 35 8.76 -13.36 3.05
C ALA A 35 7.85 -12.44 2.23
N ALA A 36 7.14 -12.99 1.24
CA ALA A 36 6.19 -12.23 0.41
C ALA A 36 5.02 -11.65 1.23
N GLN A 37 4.52 -12.38 2.22
CA GLN A 37 3.49 -11.90 3.13
C GLN A 37 3.98 -10.75 4.01
N ARG A 38 5.21 -10.85 4.54
CA ARG A 38 5.82 -9.79 5.34
C ARG A 38 6.04 -8.52 4.53
N GLU A 39 6.56 -8.64 3.30
CA GLU A 39 6.75 -7.48 2.42
C GLU A 39 5.42 -6.76 2.13
N LYS A 40 4.36 -7.51 1.83
CA LYS A 40 3.01 -6.93 1.64
C LYS A 40 2.52 -6.23 2.89
N LEU A 41 2.65 -6.87 4.05
CA LEU A 41 2.23 -6.28 5.33
C LEU A 41 3.00 -4.99 5.64
N GLU A 42 4.30 -4.96 5.39
CA GLU A 42 5.14 -3.77 5.57
C GLU A 42 4.72 -2.63 4.63
N ALA A 43 4.44 -2.94 3.35
CA ALA A 43 3.95 -1.96 2.39
C ALA A 43 2.57 -1.39 2.78
N ASP A 44 1.65 -2.25 3.21
CA ASP A 44 0.32 -1.85 3.66
C ASP A 44 0.40 -0.97 4.92
N ASN A 45 1.20 -1.38 5.91
CA ASN A 45 1.43 -0.58 7.12
C ASN A 45 1.98 0.81 6.79
N LYS A 46 2.98 0.87 5.91
CA LYS A 46 3.55 2.15 5.47
C LYS A 46 2.50 3.02 4.78
N LYS A 47 1.61 2.45 3.96
CA LYS A 47 0.51 3.18 3.33
C LYS A 47 -0.44 3.79 4.37
N GLN A 48 -0.78 3.04 5.42
CA GLN A 48 -1.67 3.51 6.49
C GLN A 48 -1.10 4.72 7.25
N GLU A 49 0.22 4.89 7.33
CA GLU A 49 0.84 6.02 8.03
C GLU A 49 0.47 7.38 7.42
N TYR A 50 0.33 7.44 6.10
CA TYR A 50 0.02 8.68 5.37
C TYR A 50 -1.37 8.69 4.71
N TRP A 51 -2.10 7.58 4.75
CA TRP A 51 -3.46 7.50 4.22
C TRP A 51 -4.38 8.51 4.93
N MET A 52 -5.12 9.33 4.16
CA MET A 52 -6.01 10.39 4.65
C MET A 52 -5.33 11.39 5.61
N ARG A 53 -4.02 11.63 5.41
CA ARG A 53 -3.25 12.64 6.12
C ARG A 53 -2.86 13.78 5.20
N CYS A 54 -3.07 15.00 5.66
CA CYS A 54 -2.70 16.21 4.95
C CYS A 54 -1.18 16.26 4.76
N PRO A 55 -0.66 16.27 3.52
CA PRO A 55 0.78 16.33 3.25
C PRO A 55 1.42 17.65 3.69
N LYS A 56 0.61 18.71 3.92
CA LYS A 56 1.10 20.02 4.38
C LYS A 56 1.30 20.09 5.89
N CYS A 57 0.40 19.50 6.69
CA CYS A 57 0.40 19.68 8.16
C CYS A 57 0.14 18.41 8.99
N GLY A 58 -0.04 17.24 8.37
CA GLY A 58 -0.26 15.96 9.05
C GLY A 58 -1.64 15.75 9.68
N SER A 59 -2.52 16.76 9.67
CA SER A 59 -3.91 16.63 10.15
C SER A 59 -4.73 15.70 9.25
N GLY A 60 -5.85 15.18 9.75
CA GLY A 60 -6.72 14.32 8.94
C GLY A 60 -7.35 15.07 7.76
N LEU A 61 -7.65 14.34 6.70
CA LEU A 61 -8.45 14.79 5.56
C LEU A 61 -9.90 14.32 5.71
N ASN A 62 -10.84 15.14 5.25
CA ASN A 62 -12.26 14.81 5.14
C ASN A 62 -12.68 14.92 3.67
N GLU A 63 -13.38 13.90 3.17
CA GLU A 63 -13.93 13.91 1.83
C GLU A 63 -15.19 14.80 1.79
N GLU A 64 -15.22 15.77 0.89
CA GLU A 64 -16.30 16.74 0.74
C GLU A 64 -16.74 16.82 -0.72
N ASN A 65 -18.05 16.90 -0.99
CA ASN A 65 -18.54 17.15 -2.34
C ASN A 65 -18.32 18.62 -2.71
N TYR A 66 -17.55 18.86 -3.77
CA TYR A 66 -17.29 20.19 -4.28
C TYR A 66 -18.18 20.50 -5.49
N GLY A 67 -19.17 21.37 -5.27
CA GLY A 67 -20.02 21.91 -6.34
C GLY A 67 -20.92 20.88 -7.03
N GLY A 68 -21.19 19.73 -6.39
CA GLY A 68 -22.03 18.66 -6.95
C GLY A 68 -21.35 17.82 -8.02
N LEU A 69 -20.05 18.00 -8.26
CA LEU A 69 -19.36 17.52 -9.47
C LEU A 69 -18.19 16.58 -9.17
N VAL A 70 -17.42 16.86 -8.13
CA VAL A 70 -16.23 16.09 -7.75
C VAL A 70 -16.18 15.95 -6.24
N MET A 71 -15.62 14.84 -5.76
CA MET A 71 -15.23 14.73 -4.35
C MET A 71 -13.88 15.38 -4.19
N VAL A 72 -13.58 15.95 -3.04
CA VAL A 72 -12.25 16.49 -2.74
C VAL A 72 -11.90 16.19 -1.31
N ASP A 73 -10.61 16.02 -1.04
CA ASP A 73 -10.11 15.86 0.31
C ASP A 73 -9.74 17.21 0.90
N ARG A 74 -10.46 17.63 1.95
CA ARG A 74 -10.17 18.86 2.68
C ARG A 74 -9.49 18.58 4.00
N CYS A 75 -8.42 19.33 4.28
CA CYS A 75 -7.74 19.30 5.56
C CYS A 75 -8.68 19.78 6.68
N SER A 76 -8.87 18.92 7.69
CA SER A 76 -9.67 19.21 8.88
C SER A 76 -9.10 20.35 9.74
N ASN A 77 -7.82 20.67 9.59
CA ASN A 77 -7.22 21.79 10.29
C ASN A 77 -7.55 23.11 9.56
N ALA A 78 -8.40 23.92 10.19
CA ALA A 78 -8.84 25.22 9.67
C ALA A 78 -7.69 26.20 9.38
N SER A 79 -6.60 26.17 10.17
CA SER A 79 -5.41 27.01 9.90
C SER A 79 -4.62 26.55 8.67
N CYS A 80 -4.77 25.29 8.27
CA CYS A 80 -4.14 24.74 7.08
C CYS A 80 -5.02 24.93 5.84
N GLY A 81 -6.28 24.50 5.92
CA GLY A 81 -7.29 24.65 4.87
C GLY A 81 -6.94 24.02 3.51
N GLY A 82 -6.03 23.06 3.47
CA GLY A 82 -5.60 22.42 2.22
C GLY A 82 -6.75 21.68 1.55
N VAL A 83 -6.80 21.71 0.22
CA VAL A 83 -7.75 20.97 -0.60
C VAL A 83 -6.96 20.16 -1.62
N PHE A 84 -7.23 18.86 -1.68
CA PHE A 84 -6.53 17.90 -2.54
C PHE A 84 -7.54 17.28 -3.51
N PHE A 85 -7.11 17.14 -4.76
CA PHE A 85 -7.90 16.60 -5.86
C PHE A 85 -7.25 15.29 -6.29
N ASP A 86 -8.07 14.27 -6.52
CA ASP A 86 -7.63 13.05 -7.16
C ASP A 86 -7.48 13.23 -8.66
N GLY A 87 -6.82 12.27 -9.30
CA GLY A 87 -6.51 12.34 -10.73
C GLY A 87 -7.77 12.50 -11.58
N GLY A 88 -7.84 13.57 -12.37
CA GLY A 88 -8.98 13.86 -13.25
C GLY A 88 -10.06 14.77 -12.64
N GLU A 89 -10.09 14.95 -11.32
CA GLU A 89 -11.14 15.75 -10.66
C GLU A 89 -10.98 17.24 -10.93
N LEU A 90 -9.74 17.74 -10.92
CA LEU A 90 -9.46 19.13 -11.24
C LEU A 90 -9.89 19.45 -12.68
N GLU A 91 -9.64 18.54 -13.62
CA GLU A 91 -10.02 18.68 -15.02
C GLU A 91 -11.54 18.70 -15.21
N ILE A 92 -12.28 17.85 -14.47
CA ILE A 92 -13.75 17.86 -14.46
C ILE A 92 -14.25 19.21 -13.95
N LEU A 93 -13.69 19.69 -12.84
CA LEU A 93 -14.07 20.98 -12.25
C LEU A 93 -13.79 22.15 -13.22
N MET A 94 -12.65 22.12 -13.91
CA MET A 94 -12.28 23.15 -14.89
C MET A 94 -13.19 23.15 -16.11
N LYS A 95 -13.63 21.98 -16.59
CA LYS A 95 -14.57 21.87 -17.72
C LYS A 95 -15.98 22.31 -17.34
N ALA A 96 -16.40 22.03 -16.11
CA ALA A 96 -17.76 22.31 -15.65
C ALA A 96 -18.01 23.79 -15.32
N LYS A 97 -16.97 24.61 -15.13
CA LYS A 97 -17.11 26.06 -14.94
C LYS A 97 -16.89 26.83 -16.25
N PRO A 98 -17.91 27.11 -17.06
CA PRO A 98 -17.79 28.19 -18.02
C PRO A 98 -17.76 29.52 -17.24
N SER A 99 -16.77 30.38 -17.53
CA SER A 99 -16.70 31.83 -17.24
C SER A 99 -16.06 32.40 -15.96
N LEU A 100 -15.80 31.65 -14.87
CA LEU A 100 -15.28 32.30 -13.63
C LEU A 100 -13.73 32.40 -13.56
N ILE A 101 -13.00 31.34 -13.94
CA ILE A 101 -11.51 31.34 -13.90
C ILE A 101 -10.92 32.29 -14.97
N GLN A 102 -11.61 32.42 -16.11
CA GLN A 102 -11.23 33.34 -17.19
C GLN A 102 -11.28 34.82 -16.78
N ARG A 103 -12.07 35.17 -15.76
CA ARG A 103 -12.15 36.55 -15.21
C ARG A 103 -11.08 36.87 -14.16
N ILE A 104 -10.48 35.85 -13.53
CA ILE A 104 -9.48 36.04 -12.45
C ILE A 104 -8.05 35.97 -13.01
N PHE A 105 -7.80 35.11 -14.01
CA PHE A 105 -6.47 34.92 -14.61
C PHE A 105 -6.35 35.45 -16.04
N GLY A 106 -7.42 35.98 -16.64
CA GLY A 106 -7.43 36.54 -18.00
C GLY A 106 -7.26 38.06 -18.02
N ARG A 107 -6.24 38.59 -17.34
CA ARG A 107 -5.80 39.98 -17.50
C ARG A 107 -4.51 40.03 -18.30
#